data_AF-A0A1V5S301-F1
#
_entry.id   AF-A0A1V5S301-F1
#
_cell.length_a   1.000
_cell.length_b   1.000
_cell.length_c   1.000
_cell.angle_alpha   90.00
_cell.angle_beta   90.00
_cell.angle_gamma   90.00
#
_symmetry.space_group_name_H-M   'P 1'
#
loop_
_entity.id
_entity.type
_entity.pdbx_description
1 polymer ?
#
loop_
_entity_poly.entity_id
_entity_poly.type
_entity_poly.pdbx_seq_one_letter_code
_entity_poly.pdbx_strand_id
1 'polypeptide(L)'
;MQSDITLSNGNDVLIIDAKYYPASGNTQVQYDKHTLHSGNLYQIFTYVKNKDAEFGETPHKVSGMLLYAKTEEDIQPDNSYRMSGSEISVKTLDLNMEFAAITEQLNAIVIECFGNVFLCRR
;
A
#
# COMPACT_ATOMS: atom_id res chain seq x y z
N MET A 1 13.46 -11.95 2.20
CA MET A 1 12.93 -11.17 1.04
C MET A 1 13.01 -9.69 1.39
N GLN A 2 13.13 -8.80 0.39
CA GLN A 2 13.21 -7.36 0.60
C GLN A 2 11.96 -6.71 0.01
N SER A 3 11.21 -5.98 0.83
CA SER A 3 10.09 -5.12 0.41
C SER A 3 10.60 -3.74 0.01
N ASP A 4 9.82 -3.01 -0.80
CA ASP A 4 10.18 -1.64 -1.21
C ASP A 4 10.27 -0.70 0.00
N ILE A 5 9.23 -0.67 0.84
CA ILE A 5 9.15 0.22 2.00
C ILE A 5 8.56 -0.56 3.17
N THR A 6 9.15 -0.40 4.36
CA THR A 6 8.59 -0.88 5.63
C THR A 6 8.61 0.26 6.63
N LEU A 7 7.44 0.59 7.17
CA LEU A 7 7.28 1.51 8.29
C LEU A 7 6.95 0.70 9.54
N SER A 8 7.50 1.11 10.69
CA SER A 8 7.19 0.50 11.97
C SER A 8 6.99 1.53 13.07
N ASN A 9 6.05 1.23 13.95
CA ASN A 9 5.83 1.94 15.21
C ASN A 9 5.62 0.90 16.33
N GLY A 10 6.68 0.62 17.09
CA GLY A 10 6.67 -0.52 18.01
C GLY A 10 6.48 -1.83 17.25
N ASN A 11 5.44 -2.60 17.62
CA ASN A 11 5.09 -3.87 16.99
C ASN A 11 4.05 -3.73 15.86
N ASP A 12 3.67 -2.50 15.52
CA ASP A 12 2.82 -2.23 14.37
C ASP A 12 3.72 -2.00 13.15
N VAL A 13 3.45 -2.72 12.07
CA VAL A 13 4.24 -2.71 10.84
C VAL A 13 3.33 -2.49 9.64
N LEU A 14 3.72 -1.56 8.76
CA LEU A 14 3.13 -1.38 7.44
C LEU A 14 4.19 -1.68 6.39
N ILE A 15 3.90 -2.66 5.53
CA ILE A 15 4.72 -2.96 4.35
C ILE A 15 4.04 -2.32 3.14
N ILE A 16 4.78 -1.53 2.36
CA ILE A 16 4.27 -0.88 1.16
C ILE A 16 5.07 -1.39 -0.03
N ASP A 17 4.35 -1.77 -1.09
CA ASP A 17 4.89 -2.10 -2.40
C ASP A 17 4.33 -1.09 -3.41
N ALA A 18 5.22 -0.28 -3.98
CA ALA A 18 4.82 0.87 -4.81
C ALA A 18 4.89 0.48 -6.29
N LYS A 19 3.90 0.92 -7.06
CA LYS A 19 3.76 0.53 -8.47
C LYS A 19 3.39 1.72 -9.34
N TYR A 20 4.00 1.78 -10.53
CA TYR A 20 3.73 2.76 -11.56
C TYR A 20 3.33 2.06 -12.85
N TYR A 21 2.17 2.40 -13.41
CA TYR A 21 1.74 1.98 -14.73
C TYR A 21 1.76 3.19 -15.67
N PRO A 22 2.57 3.17 -16.75
CA PRO A 22 2.56 4.24 -17.73
C PRO A 22 1.28 4.23 -18.57
N ALA A 23 0.65 5.39 -18.74
CA ALA A 23 -0.58 5.59 -19.51
C ALA A 23 -0.47 5.18 -21.00
N SER A 24 0.74 5.09 -21.56
CA SER A 24 0.98 4.69 -22.96
C SER A 24 1.39 3.22 -23.11
N GLY A 25 1.08 2.38 -22.12
CA GLY A 25 1.58 1.02 -22.00
C GLY A 25 0.50 -0.06 -22.08
N ASN A 26 -0.49 0.09 -22.97
CA ASN A 26 -1.16 -0.97 -23.74
C ASN A 26 -2.59 -0.56 -24.10
N THR A 27 -2.87 -0.54 -25.39
CA THR A 27 -4.19 -0.47 -26.03
C THR A 27 -5.02 -1.75 -25.78
N GLN A 28 -5.02 -2.25 -24.54
CA GLN A 28 -5.84 -3.34 -24.07
C GLN A 28 -6.53 -2.89 -22.79
N VAL A 29 -7.54 -2.05 -22.99
CA VAL A 29 -8.77 -2.09 -22.20
C VAL A 29 -9.38 -3.50 -22.42
N GLN A 30 -8.73 -4.53 -21.90
CA GLN A 30 -9.29 -5.89 -21.88
C GLN A 30 -9.90 -6.10 -20.50
N TYR A 31 -11.22 -5.95 -20.50
CA TYR A 31 -12.15 -6.43 -19.49
C TYR A 31 -12.05 -5.73 -18.14
N ASP A 32 -12.92 -4.73 -17.98
CA ASP A 32 -13.53 -4.32 -16.73
C ASP A 32 -13.33 -5.34 -15.57
N LYS A 33 -12.67 -4.89 -14.50
CA LYS A 33 -12.74 -5.42 -13.11
C LYS A 33 -11.90 -6.64 -12.66
N HIS A 34 -11.23 -7.42 -13.50
CA HIS A 34 -10.58 -8.67 -13.01
C HIS A 34 -9.08 -8.61 -12.69
N THR A 35 -8.40 -7.47 -12.86
CA THR A 35 -6.93 -7.40 -12.89
C THR A 35 -6.32 -6.48 -11.84
N LEU A 36 -6.84 -6.46 -10.61
CA LEU A 36 -5.95 -6.17 -9.48
C LEU A 36 -4.88 -7.27 -9.55
N HIS A 37 -3.72 -6.97 -10.16
CA HIS A 37 -2.77 -7.98 -10.60
C HIS A 37 -2.48 -8.92 -9.44
N SER A 38 -3.00 -10.14 -9.55
CA SER A 38 -2.95 -11.12 -8.47
C SER A 38 -1.50 -11.35 -8.03
N GLY A 39 -0.52 -11.23 -8.94
CA GLY A 39 0.90 -11.26 -8.65
C GLY A 39 1.36 -10.25 -7.58
N ASN A 40 1.02 -8.97 -7.73
CA ASN A 40 1.39 -7.93 -6.75
C ASN A 40 0.67 -8.18 -5.42
N LEU A 41 -0.60 -8.57 -5.47
CA LEU A 41 -1.39 -8.89 -4.28
C LEU A 41 -0.81 -10.11 -3.53
N TYR A 42 -0.40 -11.15 -4.24
CA TYR A 42 0.26 -12.33 -3.66
C TYR A 42 1.65 -11.99 -3.12
N GLN A 43 2.38 -11.10 -3.78
CA GLN A 43 3.68 -10.63 -3.33
C GLN A 43 3.56 -9.89 -2.00
N ILE A 44 2.69 -8.88 -1.91
CA ILE A 44 2.48 -8.15 -0.65
C ILE A 44 1.92 -9.06 0.44
N PHE A 45 1.01 -9.98 0.10
CA PHE A 45 0.49 -10.97 1.03
C PHE A 45 1.60 -11.85 1.60
N THR A 46 2.53 -12.28 0.76
CA THR A 46 3.68 -13.09 1.17
C THR A 46 4.60 -12.29 2.10
N TYR A 47 4.84 -11.01 1.84
CA TYR A 47 5.64 -10.16 2.74
C TYR A 47 4.97 -9.99 4.10
N VAL A 48 3.68 -9.68 4.10
CA VAL A 48 2.89 -9.53 5.33
C VAL A 48 2.94 -10.82 6.14
N LYS A 49 2.71 -11.99 5.51
CA LYS A 49 2.68 -13.25 6.23
C LYS A 49 4.03 -13.68 6.81
N ASN A 50 5.11 -13.48 6.06
CA ASN A 50 6.44 -13.74 6.61
C ASN A 50 6.75 -12.82 7.79
N LYS A 51 6.39 -11.53 7.68
CA LYS A 51 6.65 -10.57 8.77
C LYS A 51 5.78 -10.81 10.00
N ASP A 52 4.52 -11.15 9.81
CA ASP A 52 3.56 -11.57 10.86
C ASP A 52 4.10 -12.79 11.62
N ALA A 53 4.61 -13.79 10.90
CA ALA A 53 5.21 -14.98 11.50
C ALA A 53 6.46 -14.70 12.36
N GLU A 54 7.25 -13.65 12.05
CA GLU A 54 8.44 -13.27 12.83
C GLU A 54 8.10 -12.82 14.26
N PHE A 55 6.88 -12.33 14.52
CA PHE A 55 6.48 -11.88 15.85
C PHE A 55 6.02 -13.00 16.79
N GLY A 56 5.72 -14.20 16.25
CA GLY A 56 5.23 -15.34 17.02
C GLY A 56 3.97 -14.99 17.82
N GLU A 57 4.01 -15.22 19.14
CA GLU A 57 2.89 -14.94 20.05
C GLU A 57 2.87 -13.51 20.60
N THR A 58 3.88 -12.70 20.29
CA THR A 58 3.95 -11.32 20.79
C THR A 58 2.78 -10.51 20.21
N PRO A 59 2.04 -9.70 20.98
CA PRO A 59 1.02 -8.83 20.41
C PRO A 59 1.61 -7.89 19.36
N HIS A 60 1.06 -7.92 18.14
CA HIS A 60 1.54 -7.18 16.98
C HIS A 60 0.43 -6.92 15.96
N LYS A 61 0.70 -6.03 15.00
CA LYS A 61 -0.13 -5.82 13.81
C LYS A 61 0.77 -5.68 12.60
N VAL A 62 0.59 -6.53 11.59
CA VAL A 62 1.23 -6.34 10.28
C VAL A 62 0.16 -6.08 9.23
N SER A 63 0.29 -4.97 8.52
CA SER A 63 -0.53 -4.62 7.36
C SER A 63 0.30 -4.45 6.09
N GLY A 64 -0.35 -4.66 4.95
CA GLY A 64 0.23 -4.45 3.62
C GLY A 64 -0.50 -3.35 2.87
N MET A 65 0.21 -2.68 1.96
CA MET A 65 -0.35 -1.70 1.04
C MET A 65 0.26 -1.84 -0.34
N LEU A 66 -0.58 -1.91 -1.37
CA LEU A 66 -0.21 -1.61 -2.75
C LEU A 66 -0.48 -0.14 -3.00
N LEU A 67 0.56 0.64 -3.30
CA LEU A 67 0.45 2.07 -3.56
C LEU A 67 0.69 2.36 -5.04
N TYR A 68 -0.38 2.67 -5.77
CA TYR A 68 -0.33 2.98 -7.19
C TYR A 68 -0.22 4.49 -7.41
N ALA A 69 0.69 4.90 -8.30
CA ALA A 69 0.72 6.29 -8.76
C ALA A 69 -0.48 6.56 -9.68
N LYS A 70 -1.30 7.57 -9.35
CA LYS A 70 -2.39 8.04 -10.22
C LYS A 70 -1.82 8.87 -11.37
N THR A 71 -2.30 8.62 -12.58
CA THR A 71 -2.06 9.43 -13.78
C THR A 71 -3.41 9.95 -14.32
N GLU A 72 -3.49 10.38 -15.58
CA GLU A 72 -4.74 10.90 -16.18
C GLU A 72 -5.82 9.82 -16.44
N GLU A 73 -5.49 8.55 -16.23
CA GLU A 73 -6.43 7.43 -16.40
C GLU A 73 -7.31 7.20 -15.16
N ASP A 74 -8.57 6.78 -15.38
CA ASP A 74 -9.48 6.34 -14.32
C ASP A 74 -8.98 5.02 -13.70
N ILE A 75 -8.03 5.12 -12.77
CA ILE A 75 -7.62 4.00 -11.93
C ILE A 75 -8.59 3.91 -10.74
N GLN A 76 -9.29 2.78 -10.61
CA GLN A 76 -9.82 2.32 -9.33
C GLN A 76 -9.15 0.97 -8.99
N PRO A 77 -8.79 0.67 -7.72
CA PRO A 77 -9.62 1.00 -6.56
C PRO A 77 -8.90 1.31 -5.22
N ASP A 78 -9.48 2.19 -4.42
CA ASP A 78 -9.25 2.19 -2.97
C ASP A 78 -10.03 1.04 -2.35
N ASN A 79 -9.35 -0.05 -1.99
CA ASN A 79 -9.97 -1.25 -1.42
C ASN A 79 -9.14 -1.79 -0.25
N SER A 80 -9.82 -2.38 0.74
CA SER A 80 -9.18 -3.08 1.85
C SER A 80 -9.63 -4.54 1.89
N TYR A 81 -8.67 -5.46 1.92
CA TYR A 81 -8.89 -6.89 2.07
C TYR A 81 -8.38 -7.35 3.43
N ARG A 82 -9.18 -8.14 4.14
CA ARG A 82 -8.73 -8.81 5.37
C ARG A 82 -8.42 -10.25 5.05
N MET A 83 -7.15 -10.64 5.11
CA MET A 83 -6.69 -11.98 4.75
C MET A 83 -5.93 -12.60 5.91
N SER A 84 -6.55 -13.61 6.53
CA SER A 84 -5.95 -14.37 7.64
C SER A 84 -5.47 -13.46 8.78
N GLY A 85 -6.34 -12.56 9.25
CA GLY A 85 -6.05 -11.64 10.37
C GLY A 85 -5.39 -10.32 9.96
N SER A 86 -4.54 -10.33 8.94
CA SER A 86 -3.79 -9.16 8.45
C SER A 86 -4.62 -8.35 7.43
N GLU A 87 -4.40 -7.04 7.39
CA GLU A 87 -5.06 -6.13 6.45
C GLU A 87 -4.14 -5.84 5.26
N ILE A 88 -4.67 -5.92 4.04
CA ILE A 88 -3.98 -5.52 2.81
C ILE A 88 -4.85 -4.48 2.11
N SER A 89 -4.32 -3.28 1.94
CA SER A 89 -4.99 -2.19 1.26
C SER A 89 -4.40 -1.96 -0.13
N VAL A 90 -5.23 -1.43 -1.00
CA VAL A 90 -4.83 -0.92 -2.31
C VAL A 90 -5.23 0.54 -2.31
N LYS A 91 -4.27 1.42 -2.57
CA LYS A 91 -4.47 2.87 -2.55
C LYS A 91 -3.82 3.51 -3.75
N THR A 92 -4.37 4.67 -4.13
CA THR A 92 -3.79 5.50 -5.18
C THR A 92 -3.18 6.77 -4.60
N LEU A 93 -1.97 7.12 -5.03
CA LEU A 93 -1.28 8.37 -4.72
C LEU A 93 -1.37 9.30 -5.92
N ASP A 94 -2.07 10.43 -5.78
CA ASP A 94 -2.20 11.42 -6.85
C ASP A 94 -0.95 12.28 -6.97
N LEU A 95 -0.12 11.96 -7.97
CA LEU A 95 1.14 12.65 -8.25
C LEU A 95 0.96 13.90 -9.11
N ASN A 96 -0.27 14.18 -9.59
CA ASN A 96 -0.56 15.37 -10.40
C ASN A 96 -0.88 16.62 -9.55
N MET A 97 -0.71 16.53 -8.23
CA MET A 97 -0.95 17.62 -7.30
C MET A 97 0.35 18.34 -6.90
N GLU A 98 0.21 19.52 -6.30
CA GLU A 98 1.33 20.22 -5.67
C GLU A 98 1.99 19.36 -4.58
N PHE A 99 3.30 19.52 -4.39
CA PHE A 99 4.09 18.69 -3.45
C PHE A 99 3.53 18.68 -2.02
N ALA A 100 2.96 19.80 -1.57
CA ALA A 100 2.30 19.89 -0.27
C ALA A 100 1.11 18.91 -0.14
N ALA A 101 0.28 18.80 -1.18
CA ALA A 101 -0.86 17.89 -1.19
C ALA A 101 -0.42 16.41 -1.32
N ILE A 102 0.66 16.14 -2.07
CA ILE A 102 1.27 14.79 -2.10
C ILE A 102 1.77 14.40 -0.70
N THR A 103 2.41 15.35 -0.01
CA THR A 103 2.88 15.16 1.37
C THR A 103 1.72 14.87 2.32
N GLU A 104 0.60 15.58 2.18
CA GLU A 104 -0.61 15.33 2.95
C GLU A 104 -1.19 13.93 2.69
N GLN A 105 -1.25 13.46 1.44
CA GLN A 105 -1.69 12.10 1.09
C GLN A 105 -0.80 11.04 1.76
N LEU A 106 0.52 11.18 1.67
CA LEU A 106 1.47 10.25 2.29
C LEU A 106 1.37 10.26 3.83
N ASN A 107 1.19 11.45 4.42
CA ASN A 107 0.98 11.58 5.86
C ASN A 107 -0.33 10.92 6.31
N ALA A 108 -1.39 11.02 5.51
CA ALA A 108 -2.67 10.37 5.81
C ALA A 108 -2.52 8.84 5.91
N ILE A 109 -1.74 8.21 5.02
CA ILE A 109 -1.43 6.77 5.09
C ILE A 109 -0.81 6.39 6.44
N VAL A 110 0.16 7.19 6.91
CA VAL A 110 0.83 6.94 8.19
C VAL A 110 -0.15 7.10 9.35
N ILE A 111 -0.98 8.16 9.33
CA ILE A 111 -1.96 8.44 10.38
C ILE A 111 -3.03 7.34 10.46
N GLU A 112 -3.52 6.86 9.32
CA GLU A 112 -4.50 5.76 9.28
C GLU A 112 -3.93 4.46 9.84
N CYS A 113 -2.66 4.16 9.56
CA CYS A 113 -2.05 2.89 9.97
C CYS A 113 -1.61 2.88 11.44
N PHE A 114 -1.11 4.01 11.95
CA PHE A 114 -0.45 4.09 13.26
C PHE A 114 -1.09 5.10 14.23
N GLY A 115 -2.16 5.78 13.82
CA GLY A 115 -2.77 6.88 14.59
C GLY A 115 -1.99 8.19 14.49
N ASN A 116 -2.33 9.16 15.33
CA ASN A 116 -1.58 10.43 15.41
C ASN A 116 -0.17 10.21 15.96
N VAL A 117 0.77 9.90 15.07
CA VAL A 117 2.20 9.91 15.32
C VAL A 117 2.79 11.29 15.01
N PHE A 118 3.86 11.68 15.73
CA PHE A 118 4.60 12.91 15.43
C PHE A 118 5.28 12.78 14.07
N LEU A 119 4.63 13.27 13.02
CA LEU A 119 5.21 13.37 11.69
C LEU A 119 6.31 14.42 11.71
N CYS A 120 7.53 14.02 11.34
CA CYS A 120 8.67 14.92 11.26
C CYS A 120 8.43 15.94 10.15
N ARG A 121 8.05 17.17 10.51
CA ARG A 121 8.00 18.31 9.58
C ARG A 121 9.43 18.73 9.29
N ARG A 122 9.96 18.31 8.14
CA ARG A 122 11.20 18.89 7.61
C ARG A 122 10.91 20.20 6.90
#